data_AF-A0A418RT81-F1
#
_entry.id   AF-A0A418RT81-F1
#
_cell.length_a   1.000
_cell.length_b   1.000
_cell.length_c   1.000
_cell.angle_alpha   90.00
_cell.angle_beta   90.00
_cell.angle_gamma   90.00
#
_symmetry.space_group_name_H-M   'P 1'
#
loop_
_entity.id
_entity.type
_entity.pdbx_description
1 polymer ?
#
loop_
_entity_poly.entity_id
_entity_poly.type
_entity_poly.pdbx_seq_one_letter_code
_entity_poly.pdbx_strand_id
1 'polypeptide(L)' 'MKAQKVLIHCGDVRDNDLASYAQKIVQRMTNNPHFTDPQPDLATLQAAISVYTAALITNKDSTKENTASKNAARLVVENL' A
#
# COMPACT_ATOMS: atom_id res chain seq x y z
N MET A 1 -22.68 -5.13 12.65
CA MET A 1 -21.95 -5.38 11.38
C MET A 1 -20.65 -6.08 11.70
N LYS A 2 -20.36 -7.24 11.08
CA LYS A 2 -19.05 -7.90 11.21
C LYS A 2 -18.10 -7.17 10.26
N ALA A 3 -17.02 -6.59 10.76
CA ALA A 3 -15.98 -6.00 9.90
C ALA A 3 -15.42 -7.12 9.01
N GLN A 4 -15.76 -7.08 7.73
CA GLN A 4 -15.23 -8.03 6.75
C GLN A 4 -13.81 -7.59 6.47
N LYS A 5 -12.84 -8.27 7.10
CA LYS A 5 -11.41 -8.05 6.84
C LYS A 5 -11.15 -8.47 5.39
N VAL A 6 -11.08 -7.50 4.49
CA VAL A 6 -10.69 -7.76 3.10
C VAL A 6 -9.18 -7.94 3.10
N LEU A 7 -8.72 -9.19 3.12
CA LEU A 7 -7.33 -9.54 2.87
C LEU A 7 -7.09 -9.37 1.36
N ILE A 8 -6.46 -8.25 0.99
CA ILE A 8 -6.02 -8.02 -0.38
C ILE A 8 -4.73 -8.83 -0.57
N HIS A 9 -4.84 -10.04 -1.13
CA HIS A 9 -3.68 -10.85 -1.46
C HIS A 9 -2.96 -10.24 -2.67
N CYS A 10 -1.85 -9.53 -2.43
CA CYS A 10 -1.09 -8.81 -3.46
C CYS A 10 0.19 -9.54 -3.93
N GLY A 11 0.36 -10.82 -3.59
CA GLY A 11 1.57 -11.60 -3.89
C GLY A 11 1.96 -11.63 -5.38
N ASP A 12 0.98 -11.62 -6.28
CA ASP A 12 1.20 -11.64 -7.74
C ASP A 12 1.19 -10.24 -8.39
N VAL A 13 1.05 -9.18 -7.59
CA VAL A 13 0.91 -7.82 -8.11
C VAL A 13 2.30 -7.23 -8.35
N ARG A 14 2.58 -6.82 -9.59
CA ARG A 14 3.86 -6.16 -9.91
C ARG A 14 4.01 -4.89 -9.07
N ASP A 15 5.26 -4.49 -8.85
CA ASP A 15 5.59 -3.41 -7.95
C ASP A 15 4.79 -2.11 -8.21
N ASN A 16 4.66 -1.72 -9.48
CA ASN A 16 3.89 -0.54 -9.90
C ASN A 16 2.37 -0.75 -9.78
N ASP A 17 1.90 -1.98 -9.96
CA ASP A 17 0.48 -2.32 -9.87
C ASP A 17 0.01 -2.25 -8.40
N LEU A 18 0.89 -2.59 -7.44
CA LEU A 18 0.59 -2.52 -6.00
C LEU A 18 0.39 -1.08 -5.55
N ALA A 19 1.31 -0.19 -5.90
CA ALA A 19 1.20 1.24 -5.59
C ALA A 19 -0.08 1.83 -6.19
N SER A 20 -0.36 1.51 -7.46
CA SER A 20 -1.57 1.97 -8.15
C SER A 20 -2.85 1.44 -7.52
N TYR A 21 -2.87 0.18 -7.07
CA TYR A 21 -4.04 -0.42 -6.43
C TYR A 21 -4.30 0.22 -5.06
N ALA A 22 -3.27 0.37 -4.24
CA ALA A 22 -3.37 1.00 -2.93
C ALA A 22 -3.84 2.48 -3.04
N GLN A 23 -3.36 3.22 -4.04
CA GLN A 23 -3.85 4.58 -4.33
C GLN A 23 -5.34 4.60 -4.71
N LYS A 24 -5.81 3.64 -5.50
CA LYS A 24 -7.24 3.53 -5.85
C LYS A 24 -8.11 3.28 -4.61
N ILE A 25 -7.62 2.53 -3.62
CA ILE A 25 -8.33 2.34 -2.35
C ILE A 25 -8.48 3.70 -1.66
N VAL A 26 -7.39 4.45 -1.48
CA VAL A 26 -7.45 5.79 -0.85
C VAL A 26 -8.44 6.71 -1.57
N GLN A 27 -8.42 6.72 -2.91
CA GLN A 27 -9.35 7.54 -3.71
C GLN A 27 -10.81 7.15 -3.50
N ARG A 28 -11.12 5.84 -3.41
CA ARG A 28 -12.50 5.34 -3.24
C ARG A 28 -13.02 5.47 -1.82
N MET A 29 -12.13 5.53 -0.84
CA MET A 29 -12.48 5.61 0.57
C MET A 29 -12.55 7.07 1.06
N THR A 30 -11.82 7.98 0.43
CA THR A 30 -11.90 9.42 0.71
C THR A 30 -13.34 9.92 0.55
N ASN A 31 -13.88 10.53 1.62
CA ASN A 31 -15.26 11.05 1.69
C ASN A 31 -16.36 10.01 1.40
N ASN A 32 -16.07 8.72 1.60
CA ASN A 32 -17.07 7.67 1.39
C ASN A 32 -18.03 7.59 2.59
N PRO A 33 -19.32 7.93 2.43
CA PRO A 33 -20.27 7.94 3.54
C PRO A 33 -20.58 6.53 4.06
N HIS A 34 -20.28 5.49 3.30
CA HIS A 34 -20.45 4.10 3.72
C HIS A 34 -19.29 3.59 4.58
N PHE A 35 -18.16 4.30 4.59
CA PHE A 35 -16.95 3.95 5.33
C PHE A 35 -16.38 5.21 5.98
N THR A 36 -17.09 5.72 6.99
CA THR A 36 -16.71 6.94 7.73
C THR A 36 -15.48 6.76 8.60
N ASP A 37 -15.16 5.52 8.99
CA ASP A 37 -13.96 5.15 9.74
C ASP A 37 -13.29 3.94 9.06
N PRO A 38 -12.54 4.18 7.98
CA PRO A 38 -11.82 3.13 7.27
C PRO A 38 -10.71 2.54 8.15
N GLN A 39 -10.58 1.21 8.12
CA GLN A 39 -9.55 0.47 8.82
C GLN A 39 -8.75 -0.37 7.81
N PRO A 40 -7.42 -0.18 7.69
CA PRO A 40 -6.60 0.81 8.39
C PRO A 40 -6.97 2.25 7.99
N ASP A 41 -6.59 3.22 8.84
CA ASP A 41 -6.89 4.62 8.58
C ASP A 41 -6.22 5.08 7.26
N LEU A 42 -6.89 5.99 6.55
CA LEU A 42 -6.41 6.41 5.22
C LEU A 42 -5.07 7.12 5.29
N ALA A 43 -4.76 7.83 6.38
CA ALA A 43 -3.49 8.53 6.52
C ALA A 43 -2.32 7.54 6.62
N THR A 44 -2.49 6.46 7.39
CA THR A 44 -1.53 5.35 7.51
C THR A 44 -1.34 4.66 6.18
N LEU A 45 -2.43 4.33 5.47
CA LEU A 45 -2.33 3.73 4.13
C LEU A 45 -1.58 4.65 3.16
N GLN A 46 -1.87 5.95 3.19
CA GLN A 46 -1.26 6.94 2.30
C GLN A 46 0.23 7.18 2.62
N ALA A 47 0.60 7.16 3.91
CA ALA A 47 1.99 7.20 4.34
C ALA A 47 2.77 5.96 3.87
N ALA A 48 2.22 4.76 4.04
CA ALA A 48 2.86 3.52 3.60
C ALA A 48 3.05 3.47 2.08
N ILE A 49 2.05 3.90 1.31
CA ILE A 49 2.16 4.04 -0.16
C ILE A 49 3.28 5.00 -0.53
N SER A 50 3.41 6.14 0.16
CA SER A 50 4.45 7.15 -0.11
C SER A 50 5.85 6.58 0.11
N VAL A 51 6.06 5.89 1.25
CA VAL A 51 7.32 5.22 1.58
C VAL A 51 7.67 4.16 0.54
N TYR A 52 6.71 3.32 0.17
CA TYR A 52 6.92 2.28 -0.83
C TYR A 52 7.26 2.86 -2.22
N THR A 53 6.56 3.92 -2.64
CA THR A 53 6.81 4.58 -3.92
C THR A 53 8.19 5.23 -3.96
N ALA A 54 8.63 5.85 -2.86
CA ALA A 54 9.99 6.37 -2.74
C ALA A 54 11.04 5.26 -2.83
N ALA A 55 10.82 4.13 -2.14
CA ALA A 55 11.72 2.97 -2.21
C ALA A 55 11.79 2.36 -3.62
N LEU A 56 10.69 2.37 -4.38
CA LEU A 56 10.68 1.97 -5.79
C LEU A 56 11.55 2.86 -6.66
N ILE A 57 11.49 4.17 -6.46
CA ILE A 57 12.32 5.14 -7.20
C ILE A 57 13.80 4.91 -6.89
N THR A 58 14.15 4.71 -5.61
CA THR A 58 15.53 4.43 -5.18
C THR A 58 16.04 3.08 -5.65
N ASN A 59 15.16 2.08 -5.79
CA ASN A 59 15.55 0.75 -6.29
C ASN A 59 15.80 0.71 -7.81
N LYS A 60 15.78 1.84 -8.52
CA LYS A 60 16.25 1.89 -9.93
C LYS A 60 17.67 1.35 -10.09
N ASP A 61 18.53 1.61 -9.11
CA ASP A 61 19.93 1.16 -9.13
C ASP A 61 20.10 -0.33 -8.77
N SER A 62 19.02 -1.02 -8.38
CA SER A 62 18.95 -2.46 -8.12
C SER A 62 20.03 -3.01 -7.18
N THR A 63 20.51 -2.20 -6.24
CA THR A 63 21.42 -2.67 -5.19
C THR A 63 20.68 -3.61 -4.25
N LYS A 64 21.40 -4.53 -3.60
CA LYS A 64 20.81 -5.46 -2.63
C LYS A 64 20.12 -4.72 -1.48
N GLU A 65 20.72 -3.63 -1.03
CA GLU A 65 20.18 -2.77 0.03
C GLU A 65 18.88 -2.07 -0.40
N ASN A 66 18.86 -1.51 -1.61
CA ASN A 66 17.66 -0.85 -2.14
C ASN A 66 16.52 -1.87 -2.37
N THR A 67 16.88 -3.08 -2.81
CA THR A 67 15.90 -4.17 -2.99
C THR A 67 15.33 -4.62 -1.64
N ALA A 68 16.16 -4.78 -0.61
CA ALA A 68 15.71 -5.12 0.74
C ALA A 68 14.79 -4.03 1.32
N SER A 69 15.16 -2.76 1.15
CA SER A 69 14.36 -1.61 1.61
C SER A 69 13.01 -1.54 0.90
N LYS A 70 12.99 -1.76 -0.42
CA LYS A 70 11.76 -1.85 -1.21
C LYS A 70 10.86 -3.00 -0.73
N ASN A 71 11.43 -4.19 -0.53
CA ASN A 71 10.66 -5.36 -0.09
C ASN A 71 10.11 -5.19 1.33
N ALA A 72 10.85 -4.55 2.23
CA ALA A 72 10.35 -4.20 3.56
C ALA A 72 9.17 -3.22 3.47
N ALA A 73 9.28 -2.17 2.65
CA ALA A 73 8.18 -1.22 2.44
C ALA A 73 6.97 -1.87 1.77
N ARG A 74 7.19 -2.81 0.84
CA ARG A 74 6.14 -3.62 0.21
C ARG A 74 5.34 -4.42 1.23
N LEU A 75 6.03 -5.12 2.13
CA LEU A 75 5.38 -5.90 3.20
C LEU A 75 4.51 -5.04 4.11
N VAL A 76 4.89 -3.78 4.38
CA VAL A 76 4.05 -2.86 5.14
C VAL A 76 2.73 -2.61 4.40
N VAL A 77 2.78 -2.27 3.11
CA VAL A 77 1.57 -2.01 2.32
C VAL A 77 0.68 -3.25 2.19
N GLU A 78 1.26 -4.45 2.06
CA GLU A 78 0.51 -5.70 1.92
C GLU A 78 -0.15 -6.20 3.22
N ASN A 79 0.31 -5.76 4.39
CA ASN A 79 -0.16 -6.23 5.69
C ASN A 79 -0.94 -5.18 6.49
N LEU A 80 -1.23 -4.04 5.89
CA LEU A 80 -2.14 -3.01 6.40
C LEU A 80 -3.60 -3.47 6.29
#